data_AF-A0A2N8ZES7-F1
#
_entry.id   AF-A0A2N8ZES7-F1
#
_cell.length_a   1.000
_cell.length_b   1.000
_cell.length_c   1.000
_cell.angle_alpha   90.00
_cell.angle_beta   90.00
_cell.angle_gamma   90.00
#
_symmetry.space_group_name_H-M   'P 1'
#
loop_
_entity.id
_entity.type
_entity.pdbx_description
1 polymer ?
#
loop_
_entity_poly.entity_id
_entity_poly.type
_entity_poly.pdbx_seq_one_letter_code
_entity_poly.pdbx_strand_id
1 'polypeptide(L)'
;MSINKIALARMLAPLKNETLSLMEVLEMIRKNVCMQTVIHQKGMTLIETLIAVAIVGIISMVAYPSYSQYAYKGHRHQAMADLVKIQLELENHYDGRYQWSHIISGSQCSLCETRSDRYRFTITSAGGYTIVATPQSTKGQNYDPCGSLTLKANGESLPEGCW
;
A
#
# COMPACT_ATOMS: atom_id res chain seq x y z
N MET A 1 -38.61 -59.60 1.63
CA MET A 1 -38.36 -60.26 0.33
C MET A 1 -37.03 -59.76 -0.19
N SER A 2 -35.95 -60.50 0.11
CA SER A 2 -34.56 -60.07 -0.09
C SER A 2 -34.18 -60.31 -1.55
N ILE A 3 -34.08 -59.24 -2.35
CA ILE A 3 -33.50 -59.35 -3.68
C ILE A 3 -32.00 -59.60 -3.49
N ASN A 4 -31.62 -60.83 -3.81
CA ASN A 4 -30.29 -61.38 -3.61
C ASN A 4 -29.25 -60.50 -4.34
N LYS A 5 -28.19 -60.05 -3.64
CA LYS A 5 -27.14 -59.15 -4.18
C LYS A 5 -26.53 -59.66 -5.50
N ILE A 6 -26.58 -60.98 -5.74
CA ILE A 6 -26.08 -61.65 -6.94
C ILE A 6 -26.89 -61.27 -8.20
N ALA A 7 -28.21 -61.06 -8.07
CA ALA A 7 -29.07 -60.67 -9.20
C ALA A 7 -28.83 -59.22 -9.62
N LEU A 8 -28.56 -58.33 -8.66
CA LEU A 8 -28.22 -56.92 -8.91
C LEU A 8 -26.87 -56.80 -9.63
N ALA A 9 -25.89 -57.64 -9.26
CA ALA A 9 -24.56 -57.64 -9.89
C ALA A 9 -24.58 -58.11 -11.36
N ARG A 10 -25.50 -59.02 -11.73
CA ARG A 10 -25.64 -59.48 -13.14
C ARG A 10 -26.31 -58.46 -14.05
N MET A 11 -27.23 -57.62 -13.54
CA MET A 11 -27.88 -56.57 -14.34
C MET A 11 -26.97 -55.36 -14.64
N LEU A 12 -25.94 -55.13 -13.81
CA LEU A 12 -24.99 -54.02 -14.00
C LEU A 12 -23.75 -54.38 -14.83
N ALA A 13 -23.57 -55.66 -15.19
CA ALA A 13 -22.46 -56.12 -16.03
C ALA A 13 -22.38 -55.45 -17.43
N PRO A 14 -23.49 -55.23 -18.18
CA PRO A 14 -23.40 -54.65 -19.53
C PRO A 14 -23.01 -53.17 -19.52
N LEU A 15 -23.28 -52.41 -18.45
CA LEU A 15 -22.86 -51.01 -18.32
C LEU A 15 -21.36 -50.83 -18.07
N LYS A 16 -20.67 -51.87 -17.58
CA LYS A 16 -19.22 -51.82 -17.31
C LYS A 16 -18.38 -51.97 -18.59
N ASN A 17 -18.94 -52.57 -19.65
CA ASN A 17 -18.22 -52.85 -20.88
C ASN A 17 -18.09 -51.60 -21.78
N GLU A 18 -19.09 -50.72 -21.78
CA GLU A 18 -19.00 -49.44 -22.50
C GLU A 18 -18.05 -48.44 -21.82
N THR A 19 -17.94 -48.45 -20.49
CA THR A 19 -16.93 -47.65 -19.78
C THR A 19 -15.49 -48.08 -20.07
N LEU A 20 -15.26 -49.33 -20.48
CA LEU A 20 -13.93 -49.82 -20.85
C LEU A 20 -13.45 -49.22 -22.18
N SER A 21 -14.35 -49.09 -23.16
CA SER A 21 -14.05 -48.46 -24.45
C SER A 21 -13.77 -46.95 -24.31
N LEU A 22 -14.50 -46.26 -23.42
CA LEU A 22 -14.26 -44.85 -23.11
C LEU A 22 -12.99 -44.63 -22.29
N MET A 23 -12.59 -45.58 -21.44
CA MET A 23 -11.32 -45.53 -20.69
C MET A 23 -10.10 -45.75 -21.61
N GLU A 24 -10.20 -46.64 -22.61
CA GLU A 24 -9.13 -46.83 -23.62
C GLU A 24 -8.99 -45.60 -24.54
N VAL A 25 -10.10 -44.96 -24.93
CA VAL A 25 -10.05 -43.69 -25.68
C VAL A 25 -9.50 -42.55 -24.81
N LEU A 26 -9.81 -42.51 -23.50
CA LEU A 26 -9.23 -41.52 -22.58
C LEU A 26 -7.72 -41.73 -22.36
N GLU A 27 -7.24 -42.97 -22.29
CA GLU A 27 -5.80 -43.26 -22.27
C GLU A 27 -5.12 -42.91 -23.60
N MET A 28 -5.79 -43.08 -24.74
CA MET A 28 -5.25 -42.72 -26.05
C MET A 28 -5.18 -41.22 -26.33
N ILE A 29 -6.01 -40.37 -25.69
CA ILE A 29 -5.89 -38.90 -25.83
C ILE A 29 -4.65 -38.34 -25.09
N ARG A 30 -4.03 -39.12 -24.18
CA ARG A 30 -2.86 -38.66 -23.43
C ARG A 30 -1.51 -39.02 -24.05
N LYS A 31 -1.43 -39.15 -25.38
CA LYS A 31 -0.17 -39.16 -26.14
C LYS A 31 0.09 -37.84 -26.87
N ASN A 32 -0.16 -36.71 -26.20
CA ASN A 32 0.58 -35.49 -26.52
C ASN A 32 2.02 -35.71 -26.04
N VAL A 33 2.84 -36.28 -26.93
CA VAL A 33 4.28 -36.09 -26.90
C VAL A 33 4.50 -34.60 -27.13
N CYS A 34 4.37 -33.81 -26.06
CA CYS A 34 4.96 -32.50 -26.00
C CYS A 34 6.46 -32.76 -26.12
N MET A 35 6.99 -32.56 -27.33
CA MET A 35 8.41 -32.47 -27.56
C MET A 35 8.90 -31.31 -26.68
N GLN A 36 9.35 -31.66 -25.48
CA GLN A 36 9.94 -30.74 -24.54
C GLN A 36 11.25 -30.29 -25.15
N THR A 37 11.19 -29.22 -25.95
CA THR A 37 12.37 -28.49 -26.37
C THR A 37 13.07 -28.08 -25.08
N VAL A 38 14.16 -28.77 -24.76
CA VAL A 38 14.99 -28.44 -23.61
C VAL A 38 15.66 -27.12 -23.97
N ILE A 39 15.04 -26.00 -23.61
CA ILE A 39 15.64 -24.68 -23.77
C ILE A 39 16.82 -24.66 -22.82
N HIS A 40 18.02 -24.84 -23.37
CA HIS A 40 19.26 -24.77 -22.63
C HIS A 40 19.35 -23.36 -22.03
N GLN A 41 19.15 -23.25 -20.72
CA GLN A 41 19.30 -21.99 -20.00
C GLN A 41 20.77 -21.60 -20.08
N LYS A 42 21.09 -20.56 -20.85
CA LYS A 42 22.43 -19.97 -20.81
C LYS A 42 22.61 -19.33 -19.44
N GLY A 43 23.56 -19.83 -18.65
CA GLY A 43 23.92 -19.21 -17.38
C GLY A 43 24.59 -17.86 -17.61
N MET A 44 24.31 -16.88 -16.75
CA MET A 44 25.03 -15.60 -16.76
C MET A 44 26.47 -15.81 -16.30
N THR A 45 27.40 -15.09 -16.92
CA THR A 45 28.81 -15.14 -16.51
C THR A 45 29.03 -14.33 -15.22
N LEU A 46 30.07 -14.67 -14.45
CA LEU A 46 30.40 -13.93 -13.22
C LEU A 46 30.81 -12.48 -13.51
N ILE A 47 31.43 -12.23 -14.67
CA ILE A 47 31.81 -10.87 -15.06
C ILE A 47 30.58 -10.01 -15.43
N GLU A 48 29.56 -10.63 -16.04
CA GLU A 48 28.32 -9.94 -16.43
C GLU A 48 27.52 -9.49 -15.19
N THR A 49 27.42 -10.34 -14.18
CA THR A 49 26.79 -9.96 -12.91
C THR A 49 27.59 -8.89 -12.16
N LEU A 50 28.92 -8.93 -12.21
CA LEU A 50 29.77 -7.93 -11.58
C LEU A 50 29.58 -6.53 -12.21
N ILE A 51 29.52 -6.46 -13.54
CA ILE A 51 29.24 -5.21 -14.26
C ILE A 51 27.81 -4.71 -13.96
N ALA A 52 26.82 -5.60 -13.94
CA ALA A 52 25.43 -5.23 -13.65
C ALA A 52 25.27 -4.60 -12.26
N VAL A 53 25.87 -5.21 -11.22
CA VAL A 53 25.83 -4.65 -9.86
C VAL A 53 26.57 -3.32 -9.77
N ALA A 54 27.68 -3.16 -10.50
CA ALA A 54 28.40 -1.88 -10.56
C ALA A 54 27.51 -0.76 -11.13
N ILE A 55 26.77 -1.02 -12.22
CA ILE A 55 25.84 -0.06 -12.83
C ILE A 55 24.69 0.29 -11.86
N VAL A 56 24.07 -0.72 -11.25
CA VAL A 56 22.99 -0.52 -10.27
C VAL A 56 23.48 0.30 -9.07
N GLY A 57 24.71 0.07 -8.61
CA GLY A 57 25.33 0.83 -7.53
C GLY A 57 25.45 2.32 -7.85
N ILE A 58 25.92 2.67 -9.06
CA ILE A 58 26.05 4.06 -9.52
C ILE A 58 24.67 4.74 -9.59
N ILE A 59 23.68 4.07 -10.17
CA ILE A 59 22.33 4.65 -10.31
C ILE A 59 21.67 4.84 -8.93
N SER A 60 21.86 3.88 -8.02
CA SER A 60 21.23 3.90 -6.69
C SER A 60 21.65 5.10 -5.84
N MET A 61 22.90 5.58 -5.98
CA MET A 61 23.40 6.75 -5.24
C MET A 61 22.59 8.03 -5.52
N VAL A 62 22.10 8.22 -6.74
CA VAL A 62 21.32 9.40 -7.13
C VAL A 62 19.82 9.14 -6.96
N ALA A 63 19.37 7.93 -7.32
CA ALA A 63 17.95 7.59 -7.31
C ALA A 63 17.34 7.57 -5.90
N TYR A 64 18.07 7.05 -4.91
CA TYR A 64 17.56 6.90 -3.54
C TYR A 64 17.21 8.23 -2.85
N PRO A 65 18.12 9.22 -2.74
CA PRO A 65 17.79 10.50 -2.10
C PRO A 65 16.73 11.29 -2.88
N SER A 66 16.68 11.17 -4.21
CA SER A 66 15.65 11.85 -5.01
C SER A 66 14.25 11.28 -4.74
N TYR A 67 14.13 9.96 -4.60
CA TYR A 67 12.84 9.33 -4.32
C TYR A 67 12.33 9.66 -2.91
N SER A 68 13.20 9.67 -1.90
CA SER A 68 12.80 10.01 -0.53
C SER A 68 12.27 11.44 -0.43
N GLN A 69 12.91 12.41 -1.10
CA GLN A 69 12.43 13.79 -1.16
C GLN A 69 11.02 13.90 -1.78
N TYR A 70 10.75 13.16 -2.85
CA TYR A 70 9.42 13.13 -3.45
C TYR A 70 8.37 12.56 -2.48
N ALA A 71 8.70 11.47 -1.78
CA ALA A 71 7.82 10.88 -0.78
C ALA A 71 7.52 11.86 0.37
N TYR A 72 8.55 12.55 0.89
CA TYR A 72 8.35 13.58 1.93
C TYR A 72 7.44 14.70 1.46
N LYS A 73 7.63 15.21 0.24
CA LYS A 73 6.76 16.23 -0.35
C LYS A 73 5.30 15.76 -0.43
N GLY A 74 5.06 14.52 -0.85
CA GLY A 74 3.71 13.95 -0.90
C GLY A 74 3.04 13.90 0.48
N HIS A 75 3.76 13.42 1.49
CA HIS A 75 3.26 13.42 2.87
C HIS A 75 3.03 14.82 3.43
N ARG A 76 3.87 15.78 3.06
CA ARG A 76 3.74 17.18 3.42
C ARG A 76 2.47 17.80 2.82
N HIS A 77 2.18 17.54 1.55
CA HIS A 77 0.95 18.01 0.91
C HIS A 77 -0.30 17.43 1.57
N GLN A 78 -0.25 16.16 1.96
CA GLN A 78 -1.34 15.56 2.73
C GLN A 78 -1.54 16.27 4.07
N ALA A 79 -0.46 16.56 4.79
CA ALA A 79 -0.53 17.29 6.05
C ALA A 79 -1.07 18.72 5.87
N MET A 80 -0.71 19.40 4.78
CA MET A 80 -1.26 20.73 4.45
C MET A 80 -2.76 20.67 4.17
N ALA A 81 -3.22 19.69 3.41
CA ALA A 81 -4.63 19.49 3.17
C ALA A 81 -5.39 19.28 4.49
N ASP A 82 -4.83 18.47 5.40
CA ASP A 82 -5.43 18.24 6.71
C ASP A 82 -5.38 19.48 7.61
N LEU A 83 -4.33 20.32 7.55
CA LEU A 83 -4.29 21.61 8.26
C LEU A 83 -5.44 22.52 7.81
N VAL A 84 -5.71 22.60 6.51
CA VAL A 84 -6.82 23.40 5.96
C VAL A 84 -8.17 22.80 6.34
N LYS A 85 -8.32 21.47 6.35
CA LYS A 85 -9.54 20.80 6.83
C LYS A 85 -9.81 21.12 8.31
N ILE A 86 -8.78 21.05 9.16
CA ILE A 86 -8.87 21.42 10.57
C ILE A 86 -9.28 22.90 10.69
N GLN A 87 -8.67 23.78 9.89
CA GLN A 87 -9.01 25.20 9.88
C GLN A 87 -10.49 25.41 9.58
N LEU A 88 -11.00 24.79 8.52
CA LEU A 88 -12.39 24.88 8.13
C LEU A 88 -13.33 24.39 9.24
N GLU A 89 -12.98 23.28 9.90
CA GLU A 89 -13.80 22.74 10.99
C GLU A 89 -13.83 23.68 12.21
N LEU A 90 -12.68 24.29 12.55
CA LEU A 90 -12.60 25.27 13.64
C LEU A 90 -13.48 26.49 13.38
N GLU A 91 -13.53 26.97 12.14
CA GLU A 91 -14.37 28.11 11.74
C GLU A 91 -15.85 27.73 11.70
N ASN A 92 -16.19 26.56 11.15
CA ASN A 92 -17.57 26.08 11.06
C ASN A 92 -18.21 25.89 12.45
N HIS A 93 -17.41 25.49 13.44
CA HIS A 93 -17.86 25.22 14.80
C HIS A 93 -17.57 26.36 15.79
N TYR A 94 -17.29 27.57 15.30
CA TYR A 94 -17.06 28.72 16.16
C TYR A 94 -18.36 29.22 16.83
N ASP A 95 -18.45 29.06 18.15
CA ASP A 95 -19.60 29.46 18.98
C ASP A 95 -19.28 30.61 19.96
N GLY A 96 -18.26 31.43 19.61
CA GLY A 96 -17.68 32.45 20.48
C GLY A 96 -16.36 32.01 21.13
N ARG A 97 -15.99 30.74 20.98
CA ARG A 97 -14.67 30.19 21.32
C ARG A 97 -14.27 29.10 20.33
N TYR A 98 -12.97 28.88 20.16
CA TYR A 98 -12.48 27.73 19.41
C TYR A 98 -12.46 26.49 20.31
N GLN A 99 -13.07 25.41 19.84
CA GLN A 99 -13.05 24.10 20.49
C GLN A 99 -12.58 23.07 19.47
N TRP A 100 -11.59 22.26 19.85
CA TRP A 100 -10.96 21.30 18.93
C TRP A 100 -10.93 19.87 19.48
N SER A 101 -11.56 19.62 20.62
CA SER A 101 -11.61 18.29 21.25
C SER A 101 -12.27 17.22 20.37
N HIS A 102 -13.17 17.62 19.46
CA HIS A 102 -13.80 16.74 18.47
C HIS A 102 -12.90 16.46 17.25
N ILE A 103 -11.94 17.35 16.98
CA ILE A 103 -10.97 17.26 15.87
C ILE A 103 -9.75 16.46 16.29
N ILE A 104 -9.15 16.85 17.42
CA ILE A 104 -7.92 16.26 17.96
C ILE A 104 -8.18 15.85 19.40
N SER A 105 -8.07 14.54 19.65
CA SER A 105 -8.10 13.95 20.98
C SER A 105 -6.77 13.28 21.28
N GLY A 106 -5.96 13.91 22.13
CA GLY A 106 -4.63 13.43 22.50
C GLY A 106 -3.64 13.39 21.33
N SER A 107 -3.40 12.21 20.76
CA SER A 107 -2.50 12.00 19.60
C SER A 107 -3.20 11.92 18.26
N GLN A 108 -4.51 11.72 18.29
CA GLN A 108 -5.24 11.28 17.13
C GLN A 108 -6.07 12.44 16.61
N CYS A 109 -5.96 12.65 15.31
CA CYS A 109 -6.85 13.52 14.57
C CYS A 109 -7.92 12.63 13.93
N SER A 110 -9.19 12.87 14.24
CA SER A 110 -10.32 12.09 13.74
C SER A 110 -10.66 12.41 12.28
N LEU A 111 -10.34 13.64 11.85
CA LEU A 111 -10.65 14.20 10.53
C LEU A 111 -9.48 14.09 9.54
N CYS A 112 -8.26 13.81 10.02
CA CYS A 112 -7.05 13.80 9.21
C CYS A 112 -6.84 12.44 8.53
N GLU A 113 -6.38 12.48 7.29
CA GLU A 113 -5.93 11.29 6.56
C GLU A 113 -4.42 11.03 6.76
N THR A 114 -3.68 12.07 7.14
CA THR A 114 -2.25 11.98 7.44
C THR A 114 -2.02 11.03 8.60
N ARG A 115 -1.11 10.09 8.39
CA ARG A 115 -0.77 9.10 9.40
C ARG A 115 -0.01 9.75 10.57
N SER A 116 -0.40 9.36 11.78
CA SER A 116 0.21 9.84 13.03
C SER A 116 1.67 9.42 13.21
N ASP A 117 2.17 8.44 12.45
CA ASP A 117 3.59 8.05 12.41
C ASP A 117 4.45 8.95 11.51
N ARG A 118 3.83 9.94 10.83
CA ARG A 118 4.50 10.91 9.95
C ARG A 118 4.30 12.34 10.40
N TYR A 119 3.08 12.74 10.73
CA TYR A 119 2.79 14.06 11.28
C TYR A 119 1.86 13.95 12.48
N ARG A 120 2.09 14.82 13.45
CA ARG A 120 1.23 14.99 14.62
C ARG A 120 0.71 16.42 14.63
N PHE A 121 -0.61 16.56 14.74
CA PHE A 121 -1.26 17.85 14.77
C PHE A 121 -1.47 18.32 16.20
N THR A 122 -1.24 19.61 16.44
CA THR A 122 -1.56 20.29 17.70
C THR A 122 -2.19 21.63 17.43
N ILE A 123 -3.18 22.00 18.24
CA ILE A 123 -3.89 23.26 18.13
C ILE A 123 -3.69 24.02 19.44
N THR A 124 -3.35 25.29 19.34
CA THR A 124 -3.28 26.22 20.48
C THR A 124 -4.16 27.43 20.19
N SER A 125 -4.79 27.98 21.23
CA SER A 125 -5.66 29.15 21.12
C SER A 125 -5.16 30.32 21.98
N ALA A 126 -4.98 31.49 21.36
CA ALA A 126 -4.54 32.73 22.03
C ALA A 126 -5.18 33.97 21.37
N GLY A 127 -6.50 34.12 21.47
CA GLY A 127 -7.25 35.17 20.74
C GLY A 127 -7.45 34.89 19.24
N GLY A 128 -7.22 33.64 18.86
CA GLY A 128 -7.25 33.03 17.53
C GLY A 128 -6.85 31.57 17.71
N TYR A 129 -6.51 30.87 16.63
CA TYR A 129 -5.88 29.55 16.71
C TYR A 129 -4.60 29.47 15.88
N THR A 130 -3.71 28.57 16.30
CA THR A 130 -2.54 28.15 15.55
C THR A 130 -2.54 26.64 15.49
N ILE A 131 -2.55 26.10 14.28
CA ILE A 131 -2.52 24.68 13.99
C ILE A 131 -1.09 24.35 13.55
N VAL A 132 -0.46 23.38 14.20
CA VAL A 132 0.91 22.97 13.90
C VAL A 132 0.92 21.48 13.55
N ALA A 133 1.43 21.14 12.36
CA ALA A 133 1.75 19.77 11.97
C ALA A 133 3.25 19.52 12.21
N THR A 134 3.55 18.72 13.24
CA THR A 134 4.93 18.38 13.64
C THR A 134 5.36 17.06 12.99
N PRO A 135 6.44 17.04 12.19
CA PRO A 135 6.93 15.81 11.57
C PRO A 135 7.43 14.83 12.63
N GLN A 136 7.19 13.55 12.41
CA GLN A 136 7.55 12.46 13.30
C GLN A 136 8.76 11.69 12.76
N SER A 137 9.60 11.19 13.67
CA SER A 137 10.79 10.43 13.34
C SER A 137 10.52 8.96 12.99
N THR A 138 9.35 8.42 13.37
CA THR A 138 9.00 7.00 13.21
C THR A 138 9.11 6.51 11.77
N LYS A 139 8.76 7.34 10.78
CA LYS A 139 8.90 7.04 9.34
C LYS A 139 9.83 8.00 8.61
N GLY A 140 10.69 8.69 9.34
CA GLY A 140 11.71 9.59 8.78
C GLY A 140 11.18 10.89 8.19
N GLN A 141 9.96 11.33 8.53
CA GLN A 141 9.43 12.61 8.03
C GLN A 141 10.20 13.80 8.62
N ASN A 142 10.87 13.61 9.76
CA ASN A 142 11.78 14.58 10.37
C ASN A 142 13.01 14.95 9.51
N TYR A 143 13.30 14.19 8.44
CA TYR A 143 14.34 14.53 7.47
C TYR A 143 13.85 15.44 6.34
N ASP A 144 12.55 15.75 6.28
CA ASP A 144 12.04 16.77 5.36
C ASP A 144 12.63 18.14 5.77
N PRO A 145 13.34 18.85 4.87
CA PRO A 145 13.92 20.17 5.18
C PRO A 145 12.90 21.21 5.62
N CYS A 146 11.62 21.01 5.31
CA CYS A 146 10.55 21.92 5.69
C CYS A 146 10.15 21.86 7.18
N GLY A 147 10.46 20.78 7.88
CA GLY A 147 10.17 20.66 9.31
C GLY A 147 8.67 20.77 9.64
N SER A 148 8.35 21.51 10.71
CA SER A 148 6.97 21.71 11.16
C SER A 148 6.24 22.73 10.31
N LEU A 149 5.01 22.39 9.92
CA LEU A 149 4.11 23.28 9.20
C LEU A 149 3.17 23.96 10.17
N THR A 150 2.94 25.26 9.98
CA THR A 150 2.05 26.05 10.82
C THR A 150 1.03 26.78 9.97
N LEU A 151 -0.23 26.74 10.41
CA LEU A 151 -1.33 27.49 9.82
C LEU A 151 -2.06 28.25 10.92
N LYS A 152 -2.13 29.58 10.79
CA LYS A 152 -2.79 30.46 11.75
C LYS A 152 -4.18 30.87 11.25
N ALA A 153 -5.04 31.33 12.16
CA ALA A 153 -6.40 31.77 11.85
C ALA A 153 -6.49 32.92 10.81
N ASN A 154 -5.45 33.75 10.69
CA ASN A 154 -5.37 34.80 9.67
C ASN A 154 -4.94 34.29 8.29
N GLY A 155 -4.78 32.97 8.10
CA GLY A 155 -4.31 32.35 6.87
C GLY A 155 -2.79 32.38 6.69
N GLU A 156 -2.03 32.87 7.66
CA GLU A 156 -0.57 32.87 7.59
C GLU A 156 -0.03 31.44 7.72
N SER A 157 0.71 31.01 6.69
CA SER A 157 1.27 29.68 6.55
C SER A 157 2.80 29.72 6.65
N LEU A 158 3.39 28.98 7.59
CA LEU A 158 4.84 28.93 7.77
C LEU A 158 5.38 27.49 7.71
N PRO A 159 6.62 27.29 7.22
CA PRO A 159 7.46 28.27 6.52
C PRO A 159 7.02 28.45 5.05
N GLU A 160 6.92 29.68 4.55
CA GLU A 160 6.32 30.01 3.23
C GLU A 160 6.86 29.18 2.05
N GLY A 161 8.16 28.93 1.98
CA GLY A 161 8.78 28.18 0.88
C GLY A 161 8.45 26.68 0.84
N CYS A 162 7.69 26.19 1.82
CA CYS A 162 7.33 24.79 1.94
C CYS A 162 5.88 24.49 1.57
N TRP A 163 5.02 25.50 1.61
CA TRP A 163 3.59 25.48 1.28
C TRP A 163 3.33 25.56 -0.22
#